data_AF-A0A803TIA8-F1
#
_entry.id   AF-A0A803TIA8-F1
#
_cell.length_a   1.000
_cell.length_b   1.000
_cell.length_c   1.000
_cell.angle_alpha   90.00
_cell.angle_beta   90.00
_cell.angle_gamma   90.00
#
_symmetry.space_group_name_H-M   'P 1'
#
loop_
_entity.id
_entity.type
_entity.pdbx_description
1 polymer ?
#
loop_
_entity_poly.entity_id
_entity_poly.type
_entity_poly.pdbx_seq_one_letter_code
_entity_poly.pdbx_strand_id
1 'polypeptide(L)'
;MESTEEKSILEEVLVKKSQQKKKISPNNYKERLFVLTKSSLSYYEYDKEKRGTRKGSIDVKKIRCAEAVDLDEQSPQERQYPFQVTEQY
;
A
#
# COMPACT_ATOMS: atom_id res chain seq x y z
N MET A 1 13.78 19.87 17.87
CA MET A 1 12.37 19.52 18.13
C MET A 1 11.95 18.59 17.02
N GLU A 2 11.63 17.33 17.34
CA GLU A 2 11.24 16.35 16.33
C GLU A 2 9.85 16.72 15.81
N SER A 3 9.76 17.07 14.53
CA SER A 3 8.53 17.46 13.87
C SER A 3 7.52 16.31 13.95
N THR A 4 6.38 16.54 14.59
CA THR A 4 5.32 15.52 14.80
C THR A 4 4.70 14.99 13.50
N GLU A 5 5.12 15.50 12.34
CA GLU A 5 4.71 15.08 11.00
C GLU A 5 5.40 13.81 10.50
N GLU A 6 6.58 13.45 11.03
CA GLU A 6 7.33 12.26 10.57
C GLU A 6 7.03 11.00 11.38
N LYS A 7 6.27 11.11 12.47
CA LYS A 7 5.87 9.94 13.27
C LYS A 7 4.90 9.07 12.49
N SER A 8 5.19 7.77 12.37
CA SER A 8 4.28 6.80 11.80
C SER A 8 3.01 6.67 12.64
N ILE A 9 1.87 6.69 11.97
CA ILE A 9 0.54 6.43 12.54
C ILE A 9 0.31 4.91 12.57
N LEU A 10 0.59 4.24 11.45
CA LEU A 10 0.47 2.80 11.30
C LEU A 10 1.58 2.28 10.39
N GLU A 11 2.11 1.12 10.76
CA GLU A 11 3.07 0.38 9.96
C GLU A 11 2.64 -1.09 9.91
N GLU A 12 2.42 -1.61 8.70
CA GLU A 12 1.94 -2.98 8.55
C GLU A 12 2.42 -3.61 7.25
N VAL A 13 2.64 -4.92 7.27
CA VAL A 13 3.00 -5.69 6.09
C VAL A 13 1.71 -6.11 5.39
N LEU A 14 1.50 -5.58 4.18
CA LEU A 14 0.32 -5.88 3.36
C LEU A 14 0.73 -6.38 1.98
N VAL A 15 -0.18 -7.07 1.31
CA VAL A 15 0.04 -7.56 -0.06
C VAL A 15 -0.42 -6.51 -1.07
N LYS A 16 0.53 -5.91 -1.78
CA LYS A 16 0.26 -4.92 -2.82
C LYS A 16 0.03 -5.57 -4.18
N LYS A 17 -1.11 -5.28 -4.82
CA LYS A 17 -1.36 -5.56 -6.24
C LYS A 17 -0.64 -4.55 -7.13
N SER A 18 0.02 -5.01 -8.20
CA SER A 18 0.64 -4.15 -9.20
C SER A 18 -0.42 -3.41 -10.03
N GLN A 19 -0.21 -2.13 -10.32
CA GLN A 19 -0.99 -1.42 -11.33
C GLN A 19 -0.65 -1.99 -12.70
N GLN A 20 -1.60 -2.65 -13.35
CA GLN A 20 -1.36 -3.26 -14.65
C GLN A 20 -1.47 -2.22 -15.76
N LYS A 21 -0.44 -2.11 -16.59
CA LYS A 21 -0.48 -1.25 -17.80
C LYS A 21 -1.25 -1.88 -18.96
N LYS A 22 -1.40 -3.21 -18.97
CA LYS A 22 -2.11 -3.99 -20.01
C LYS A 22 -3.12 -4.91 -19.34
N LYS A 23 -4.36 -4.97 -19.87
CA LYS A 23 -5.47 -5.76 -19.31
C LYS A 23 -5.21 -7.27 -19.23
N ILE A 24 -4.36 -7.82 -20.10
CA ILE A 24 -4.11 -9.27 -20.22
C ILE A 24 -2.93 -9.73 -19.34
N SER A 25 -2.16 -8.79 -18.78
CA SER A 25 -1.03 -9.18 -17.93
C SER A 25 -1.55 -9.92 -16.68
N PRO A 26 -0.77 -10.85 -16.11
CA PRO A 26 -1.13 -11.47 -14.84
C PRO A 26 -1.04 -10.46 -13.69
N ASN A 27 -1.91 -10.61 -12.69
CA ASN A 27 -1.85 -9.79 -11.49
C ASN A 27 -0.61 -10.18 -10.67
N ASN A 28 0.30 -9.24 -10.45
CA ASN A 28 1.46 -9.46 -9.60
C ASN A 28 1.18 -8.91 -8.20
N TYR A 29 1.27 -9.77 -7.20
CA TYR A 29 1.08 -9.46 -5.80
C TYR A 29 2.42 -9.54 -5.08
N LYS A 30 2.73 -8.54 -4.25
CA LYS A 30 3.99 -8.47 -3.51
C LYS A 30 3.76 -7.98 -2.09
N GLU A 31 4.32 -8.67 -1.11
CA GLU A 31 4.38 -8.18 0.26
C GLU A 31 5.21 -6.90 0.34
N ARG A 32 4.69 -5.90 1.04
CA ARG A 32 5.33 -4.60 1.25
C ARG A 32 5.04 -4.14 2.66
N LEU A 33 6.04 -3.51 3.29
CA LEU A 33 5.81 -2.75 4.50
C LEU A 33 5.21 -1.40 4.09
N PHE A 34 3.97 -1.16 4.50
CA PHE A 34 3.30 0.12 4.35
C PHE A 34 3.52 0.95 5.60
N VAL A 35 3.82 2.24 5.41
CA VAL A 35 4.01 3.21 6.48
C VAL A 35 3.09 4.38 6.18
N LEU A 36 2.10 4.57 7.04
CA LEU A 36 1.19 5.71 7.01
C LEU A 36 1.69 6.77 7.99
N THR A 37 1.98 7.95 7.48
CA THR A 37 2.22 9.16 8.27
C THR A 37 1.10 10.17 8.03
N LYS A 38 1.13 11.31 8.71
CA LYS A 38 0.18 12.40 8.44
C LYS A 38 0.31 12.98 7.03
N SER A 39 1.47 12.82 6.40
CA SER A 39 1.82 13.42 5.11
C SER A 39 1.81 12.42 3.96
N SER A 40 2.07 11.13 4.21
CA SER A 40 2.19 10.15 3.12
C SER A 40 1.79 8.73 3.50
N LEU A 41 1.33 7.99 2.50
CA LEU A 41 1.27 6.53 2.50
C LEU A 41 2.42 6.01 1.65
N SER A 42 3.50 5.58 2.29
CA SER A 42 4.70 5.04 1.63
C SER A 42 4.73 3.51 1.71
N TYR A 43 5.36 2.87 0.73
CA TYR A 43 5.59 1.43 0.80
C TYR A 43 7.04 1.06 0.42
N TYR A 44 7.56 0.06 1.13
CA TYR A 44 8.96 -0.35 1.08
C TYR A 44 9.07 -1.82 0.73
N GLU A 45 10.23 -2.23 0.21
CA GLU A 45 10.62 -3.63 0.29
C GLU A 45 10.56 -4.10 1.73
N TYR A 46 9.98 -5.27 1.93
CA TYR A 46 9.94 -5.93 3.23
C TYR A 46 10.91 -7.10 3.17
N ASP A 47 12.04 -6.93 3.86
CA ASP A 47 12.89 -8.04 4.27
C ASP A 47 12.54 -8.31 5.73
N LYS A 48 12.33 -9.57 6.12
CA LYS A 48 11.78 -9.93 7.46
C LYS A 48 12.60 -9.36 8.62
N GLU A 49 13.83 -8.94 8.35
CA GLU A 49 14.77 -8.37 9.29
C GLU A 49 14.77 -6.82 9.31
N LYS A 50 14.39 -6.15 8.22
CA LYS A 50 14.45 -4.68 8.12
C LYS A 50 13.57 -4.07 7.02
N ARG A 51 13.21 -2.80 7.22
CA ARG A 51 12.65 -1.95 6.16
C ARG A 51 13.67 -1.79 5.03
N GLY A 52 13.32 -2.26 3.83
CA GLY A 52 14.12 -2.12 2.63
C GLY A 52 13.92 -0.79 1.90
N THR A 53 14.24 -0.77 0.61
CA THR A 53 14.16 0.45 -0.23
C THR A 53 12.71 0.90 -0.42
N ARG A 54 12.45 2.21 -0.37
CA ARG A 54 11.13 2.79 -0.70
C ARG A 54 10.81 2.55 -2.18
N LYS A 55 9.67 1.93 -2.46
CA LYS A 55 9.21 1.62 -3.83
C LYS A 55 8.14 2.56 -4.35
N GLY A 56 7.51 3.35 -3.47
CA GLY A 56 6.56 4.38 -3.85
C GLY A 56 6.01 5.11 -2.63
N SER A 57 5.35 6.23 -2.89
CA SER A 57 4.70 7.07 -1.90
C SER A 57 3.53 7.81 -2.54
N ILE A 58 2.43 7.90 -1.80
CA ILE A 58 1.27 8.71 -2.14
C ILE A 58 1.19 9.81 -1.08
N ASP A 59 1.11 11.07 -1.51
CA ASP A 59 0.81 12.18 -0.59
C ASP A 59 -0.62 12.02 -0.08
N VAL A 60 -0.83 12.04 1.23
CA VAL A 60 -2.16 11.89 1.83
C VAL A 60 -3.14 12.92 1.26
N LYS A 61 -2.67 14.13 0.93
CA LYS A 61 -3.49 15.19 0.32
C LYS A 61 -3.99 14.86 -1.09
N LYS A 62 -3.34 13.91 -1.78
CA LYS A 62 -3.73 13.46 -3.12
C LYS A 62 -4.69 12.28 -3.09
N ILE A 63 -4.88 11.64 -1.94
CA ILE A 63 -5.83 10.54 -1.78
C ILE A 63 -7.25 11.09 -1.92
N ARG A 64 -8.00 10.55 -2.88
CA ARG A 64 -9.41 10.90 -3.11
C ARG A 64 -10.37 9.93 -2.44
N CYS A 65 -10.07 8.64 -2.49
CA CYS A 65 -10.91 7.60 -1.93
C CYS A 65 -10.06 6.50 -1.31
N ALA A 66 -10.52 5.96 -0.19
CA ALA A 66 -10.05 4.74 0.44
C ALA A 66 -11.28 3.90 0.81
N GLU A 67 -11.48 2.76 0.16
CA GLU A 67 -12.69 1.95 0.33
C GLU A 67 -12.38 0.45 0.27
N ALA A 68 -13.20 -0.33 0.98
CA ALA A 68 -13.19 -1.79 0.86
C ALA A 68 -13.62 -2.19 -0.55
N VAL A 69 -13.03 -3.27 -1.06
CA VAL A 69 -13.33 -3.82 -2.38
C VAL A 69 -13.94 -5.20 -2.21
N ASP A 70 -14.86 -5.55 -3.09
CA ASP A 70 -15.41 -6.90 -3.12
C ASP A 70 -14.31 -7.93 -3.34
N LEU A 71 -14.43 -9.04 -2.61
CA LEU A 71 -13.53 -10.17 -2.74
C LEU A 71 -13.75 -10.84 -4.10
N ASP A 72 -12.64 -11.15 -4.77
CA ASP A 72 -12.68 -12.06 -5.91
C ASP A 72 -12.94 -13.48 -5.39
N GLU A 73 -13.86 -14.24 -6.00
CA GLU A 73 -14.32 -15.56 -5.55
C GLU A 73 -13.16 -16.55 -5.33
N GLN A 74 -12.00 -16.34 -5.97
CA GLN A 74 -10.81 -17.20 -5.88
C GLN A 74 -9.67 -16.61 -5.03
N SER A 75 -9.95 -15.61 -4.20
CA SER A 75 -8.92 -14.96 -3.37
C SER A 75 -8.40 -15.90 -2.28
N PRO A 76 -7.07 -16.14 -2.16
CA PRO A 76 -6.53 -16.92 -1.05
C PRO A 76 -6.76 -16.20 0.28
N GLN A 77 -6.74 -16.95 1.39
CA GLN A 77 -7.01 -16.43 2.74
C GLN A 77 -6.14 -15.21 3.10
N GLU A 78 -4.89 -15.20 2.66
CA GLU A 78 -3.92 -14.11 2.87
C GLU A 78 -4.29 -12.79 2.16
N ARG A 79 -5.31 -12.80 1.30
CA ARG A 79 -5.79 -11.64 0.53
C ARG A 79 -7.24 -11.29 0.84
N GLN A 80 -7.76 -11.76 1.98
CA GLN A 80 -9.07 -11.37 2.46
C GLN A 80 -9.07 -9.89 2.87
N TYR A 81 -10.23 -9.24 2.75
CA TYR A 81 -10.44 -7.82 3.07
C TYR A 81 -9.60 -6.83 2.25
N PRO A 82 -9.61 -6.93 0.90
CA PRO A 82 -8.92 -5.96 0.08
C PRO A 82 -9.57 -4.58 0.20
N PHE A 83 -8.75 -3.56 0.08
CA PHE A 83 -9.20 -2.17 -0.06
C PHE A 83 -8.41 -1.50 -1.18
N GLN A 84 -8.98 -0.44 -1.74
CA GLN A 84 -8.34 0.37 -2.75
C GLN A 84 -8.11 1.79 -2.27
N VAL A 85 -7.04 2.40 -2.75
CA VAL A 85 -6.72 3.81 -2.57
C VAL A 85 -6.58 4.42 -3.96
N THR A 86 -7.35 5.47 -4.23
CA THR A 86 -7.25 6.23 -5.48
C THR A 86 -6.61 7.59 -5.22
N GLU A 87 -5.64 7.96 -6.06
CA GLU A 87 -4.96 9.26 -6.00
C GLU A 87 -5.28 10.09 -7.24
N GLN A 88 -5.33 11.41 -7.09
CA GLN A 88 -5.42 12.34 -8.21
C GLN A 88 -4.05 12.96 -8.50
N TYR A 89 -3.69 13.02 -9.78
CA TYR A 89 -2.53 13.76 -10.27
C TYR A 89 -2.79 15.27 -10.34
#